data_AF-A0AAQ3Y4R3-F1
#
_entry.id   AF-A0AAQ3Y4R3-F1
#
_cell.length_a   1.000
_cell.length_b   1.000
_cell.length_c   1.000
_cell.angle_alpha   90.00
_cell.angle_beta   90.00
_cell.angle_gamma   90.00
#
_symmetry.space_group_name_H-M   'P 1'
#
loop_
_entity.id
_entity.type
_entity.pdbx_description
1 polymer ?
#
loop_
_entity_poly.entity_id
_entity_poly.type
_entity_poly.pdbx_seq_one_letter_code
_entity_poly.pdbx_strand_id
1 'polypeptide(L)'
;MKKLIALLLLVLVGCSETSLLKTQEEISFEKTKSEKVDFKFEGKKLLITNNSKDVLTVFESETKFSIEKNKKWILADRTTGLLAWSGGASSKTVYEYDLTNELSEIDSNKVKITVYYTFGSSTEGKRHEKEMIYEQ
;
A
#
# COMPACT_ATOMS: atom_id res chain seq x y z
N MET A 1 -0.56 -2.39 -71.20
CA MET A 1 -0.84 -1.09 -70.53
C MET A 1 -1.33 -1.36 -69.11
N LYS A 2 -0.78 -0.61 -68.13
CA LYS A 2 -1.18 -0.47 -66.69
C LYS A 2 -0.94 -1.73 -65.81
N LYS A 3 0.12 -1.79 -64.97
CA LYS A 3 0.29 -1.20 -63.59
C LYS A 3 -0.83 -1.68 -62.64
N LEU A 4 -0.65 -2.29 -61.47
CA LEU A 4 0.14 -1.96 -60.25
C LEU A 4 0.21 -3.22 -59.35
N ILE A 5 1.37 -3.60 -58.76
CA ILE A 5 1.83 -3.27 -57.39
C ILE A 5 0.88 -3.86 -56.32
N ALA A 6 1.19 -5.03 -55.76
CA ALA A 6 2.02 -5.28 -54.58
C ALA A 6 1.25 -5.24 -53.25
N LEU A 7 1.58 -6.21 -52.39
CA LEU A 7 1.45 -6.25 -50.94
C LEU A 7 0.07 -5.94 -50.34
N LEU A 8 -0.51 -6.94 -49.69
CA LEU A 8 -0.92 -6.76 -48.29
C LEU A 8 -0.72 -8.08 -47.53
N LEU A 9 0.44 -8.20 -46.91
CA LEU A 9 0.69 -9.09 -45.78
C LEU A 9 -0.18 -8.60 -44.62
N LEU A 10 -1.30 -9.27 -44.37
CA LEU A 10 -2.06 -9.14 -43.13
C LEU A 10 -1.61 -10.23 -42.16
N VAL A 11 -0.43 -10.03 -41.58
CA VAL A 11 -0.09 -10.60 -40.28
C VAL A 11 0.42 -9.44 -39.43
N LEU A 12 -0.27 -9.19 -38.32
CA LEU A 12 0.19 -8.65 -37.02
C LEU A 12 -1.10 -8.42 -36.23
N VAL A 13 -1.55 -9.41 -35.45
CA VAL A 13 -1.22 -9.60 -34.02
C VAL A 13 -1.61 -8.38 -33.20
N GLY A 14 -2.53 -8.57 -32.26
CA GLY A 14 -2.80 -7.60 -31.21
C GLY A 14 -4.18 -7.74 -30.60
N CYS A 15 -4.39 -8.81 -29.83
CA CYS A 15 -5.35 -8.76 -28.73
C CYS A 15 -4.90 -7.59 -27.85
N SER A 16 -5.53 -6.43 -28.00
CA SER A 16 -5.23 -5.30 -27.12
C SER A 16 -5.94 -5.59 -25.81
N GLU A 17 -5.14 -6.01 -24.83
CA GLU A 17 -5.52 -5.87 -23.43
C GLU A 17 -5.97 -4.42 -23.23
N THR A 18 -7.23 -4.26 -22.82
CA THR A 18 -7.77 -3.04 -22.27
C THR A 18 -6.99 -2.67 -21.02
N SER A 19 -5.83 -2.06 -21.21
CA SER A 19 -5.17 -1.30 -20.15
C SER A 19 -6.05 -0.09 -19.87
N LEU A 20 -6.85 -0.21 -18.81
CA LEU A 20 -7.67 0.86 -18.23
C LEU A 20 -6.78 2.11 -18.01
N LEU A 21 -6.90 3.06 -18.92
CA LEU A 21 -6.47 4.45 -18.74
C LEU A 21 -7.29 5.03 -17.58
N LYS A 22 -6.72 5.00 -16.37
CA LYS A 22 -7.31 5.69 -15.22
C LYS A 22 -7.34 7.19 -15.50
N THR A 23 -8.51 7.80 -15.35
CA THR A 23 -8.69 9.24 -15.55
C THR A 23 -7.96 10.01 -14.45
N GLN A 24 -7.35 11.14 -14.79
CA GLN A 24 -6.58 12.00 -13.87
C GLN A 24 -7.38 12.42 -12.62
N GLU A 25 -8.70 12.45 -12.73
CA GLU A 25 -9.67 12.75 -11.67
C GLU A 25 -9.79 11.61 -10.64
N GLU A 26 -9.70 10.34 -11.07
CA GLU A 26 -9.65 9.20 -10.16
C GLU A 26 -8.33 9.18 -9.37
N ILE A 27 -7.22 9.53 -10.02
CA ILE A 27 -5.90 9.59 -9.38
C ILE A 27 -5.86 10.69 -8.31
N SER A 28 -6.44 11.87 -8.58
CA SER A 28 -6.49 12.97 -7.61
C SER A 28 -7.43 12.66 -6.45
N PHE A 29 -8.57 12.04 -6.71
CA PHE A 29 -9.52 11.61 -5.68
C PHE A 29 -8.94 10.52 -4.76
N GLU A 30 -8.23 9.54 -5.33
CA GLU A 30 -7.53 8.49 -4.57
C GLU A 30 -6.39 9.04 -3.72
N LYS A 31 -5.59 9.97 -4.26
CA LYS A 31 -4.53 10.65 -3.49
C LYS A 31 -5.14 11.39 -2.29
N THR A 32 -6.25 12.07 -2.51
CA THR A 32 -7.01 12.79 -1.47
C THR A 32 -7.57 11.83 -0.40
N LYS A 33 -7.89 10.57 -0.75
CA LYS A 33 -8.27 9.56 0.26
C LYS A 33 -7.09 9.05 1.05
N SER A 34 -5.96 8.74 0.42
CA SER A 34 -4.75 8.30 1.13
C SER A 34 -4.21 9.35 2.11
N GLU A 35 -4.42 10.65 1.82
CA GLU A 35 -4.08 11.76 2.71
C GLU A 35 -4.99 11.86 3.95
N LYS A 36 -6.04 11.05 4.06
CA LYS A 36 -6.96 11.01 5.21
C LYS A 36 -6.60 9.93 6.23
N VAL A 37 -5.48 9.22 6.07
CA VAL A 37 -4.96 8.31 7.10
C VAL A 37 -3.66 8.86 7.65
N ASP A 38 -3.66 9.16 8.94
CA ASP A 38 -2.46 9.60 9.64
C ASP A 38 -1.79 8.42 10.33
N PHE A 39 -0.47 8.42 10.30
CA PHE A 39 0.36 7.40 10.94
C PHE A 39 1.39 8.08 11.84
N LYS A 40 1.48 7.66 13.09
CA LYS A 40 2.36 8.26 14.10
C LYS A 40 2.93 7.20 15.03
N PHE A 41 4.22 7.29 15.36
CA PHE A 41 4.81 6.47 16.41
C PHE A 41 4.64 7.12 17.79
N GLU A 42 4.30 6.29 18.78
CA GLU A 42 4.37 6.61 20.21
C GLU A 42 5.14 5.47 20.91
N GLY A 43 6.45 5.69 21.12
CA GLY A 43 7.35 4.61 21.50
C GLY A 43 7.38 3.52 20.43
N LYS A 44 7.17 2.26 20.81
CA LYS A 44 7.07 1.11 19.87
C LYS A 44 5.66 0.86 19.33
N LYS A 45 4.72 1.78 19.56
CA LYS A 45 3.35 1.69 19.06
C LYS A 45 3.19 2.54 17.82
N LEU A 46 2.53 1.99 16.80
CA LEU A 46 2.10 2.72 15.61
C LEU A 46 0.61 3.06 15.73
N LEU A 47 0.31 4.35 15.88
CA LEU A 47 -1.04 4.88 15.87
C LEU A 47 -1.47 5.17 14.42
N ILE A 48 -2.58 4.59 13.99
CA ILE A 48 -3.18 4.78 12.67
C ILE A 48 -4.55 5.43 12.86
N THR A 49 -4.70 6.66 12.39
CA THR A 49 -5.94 7.43 12.55
C THR A 49 -6.67 7.53 11.22
N ASN A 50 -7.91 7.05 11.18
CA ASN A 50 -8.80 7.24 10.03
C ASN A 50 -9.55 8.57 10.16
N ASN A 51 -9.21 9.55 9.31
CA ASN A 51 -9.93 10.82 9.18
C ASN A 51 -10.92 10.83 8.01
N SER A 52 -11.12 9.69 7.35
CA SER A 52 -12.11 9.54 6.28
C SER A 52 -13.47 9.14 6.84
N LYS A 53 -14.50 9.23 6.00
CA LYS A 53 -15.84 8.68 6.28
C LYS A 53 -15.98 7.22 5.85
N ASP A 54 -14.92 6.62 5.31
CA ASP A 54 -14.93 5.24 4.84
C ASP A 54 -14.40 4.32 5.93
N VAL A 55 -14.78 3.04 5.91
CA VAL A 55 -14.18 2.02 6.78
C VAL A 55 -12.71 1.85 6.39
N LEU A 56 -11.79 1.98 7.33
CA LEU A 56 -10.37 1.69 7.11
C LEU A 56 -10.10 0.25 7.52
N THR A 57 -9.52 -0.54 6.63
CA THR A 57 -8.99 -1.89 6.96
C THR A 57 -7.48 -1.87 6.87
N VAL A 58 -6.78 -2.21 7.96
CA VAL A 58 -5.32 -2.31 8.04
C VAL A 58 -4.92 -3.78 8.05
N PHE A 59 -3.93 -4.16 7.23
CA PHE A 59 -3.45 -5.54 7.11
C PHE A 59 -2.12 -5.70 7.86
N GLU A 60 -2.19 -5.98 9.16
CA GLU A 60 -0.99 -6.15 10.00
C GLU A 60 -0.13 -7.31 9.52
N SER A 61 -0.80 -8.39 9.10
CA SER A 61 -0.21 -9.61 8.54
C SER A 61 0.67 -9.40 7.30
N GLU A 62 0.58 -8.23 6.70
CA GLU A 62 1.30 -7.89 5.47
C GLU A 62 2.32 -6.78 5.70
N THR A 63 2.43 -6.28 6.93
CA THR A 63 3.39 -5.26 7.31
C THR A 63 4.80 -5.77 7.07
N LYS A 64 5.63 -4.95 6.41
CA LYS A 64 7.01 -5.30 6.10
C LYS A 64 7.96 -4.46 6.92
N PHE A 65 8.99 -5.11 7.44
CA PHE A 65 10.08 -4.45 8.14
C PHE A 65 11.34 -4.56 7.31
N SER A 66 11.99 -3.44 7.04
CA SER A 66 13.25 -3.40 6.30
C SER A 66 14.29 -2.60 7.06
N ILE A 67 15.55 -3.02 6.97
CA ILE A 67 16.71 -2.35 7.58
C ILE A 67 17.66 -1.87 6.51
N GLU A 68 18.43 -0.83 6.80
CA GLU A 68 19.41 -0.28 5.88
C GLU A 68 20.73 -1.06 5.98
N LYS A 69 21.17 -1.69 4.89
CA LYS A 69 22.48 -2.32 4.75
C LYS A 69 23.11 -1.86 3.45
N ASN A 70 24.35 -1.38 3.50
CA ASN A 70 25.07 -0.88 2.32
C ASN A 70 24.26 0.16 1.51
N LYS A 71 23.60 1.10 2.21
CA LYS A 71 22.72 2.15 1.61
C LYS A 71 21.52 1.60 0.84
N LYS A 72 21.11 0.36 1.11
CA LYS A 72 19.94 -0.28 0.51
C LYS A 72 19.02 -0.80 1.61
N TRP A 73 17.72 -0.63 1.41
CA TRP A 73 16.71 -1.26 2.26
C TRP A 73 16.60 -2.74 1.93
N ILE A 74 16.82 -3.58 2.94
CA ILE A 74 16.71 -5.05 2.84
C ILE A 74 15.63 -5.50 3.82
N LEU A 75 14.76 -6.40 3.38
CA LEU A 75 13.72 -6.97 4.23
C LEU A 75 14.36 -7.69 5.43
N ALA A 76 13.95 -7.29 6.63
CA ALA A 76 14.42 -7.84 7.90
C ALA A 76 13.50 -8.93 8.42
N ASP A 77 12.18 -8.77 8.24
CA ASP A 77 11.19 -9.80 8.59
C ASP A 77 9.88 -9.66 7.78
N ARG A 78 9.11 -10.75 7.71
CA ARG A 78 7.69 -10.79 7.34
C ARG A 78 6.90 -11.24 8.57
N THR A 79 6.16 -10.35 9.21
CA THR A 79 5.14 -10.79 10.17
C THR A 79 4.18 -11.74 9.45
N THR A 80 4.08 -12.97 9.93
CA THR A 80 3.16 -13.99 9.42
C THR A 80 2.03 -14.21 10.44
N GLY A 81 1.20 -13.18 10.65
CA GLY A 81 0.10 -13.26 11.61
C GLY A 81 -1.17 -12.66 11.04
N LEU A 82 -2.24 -13.45 10.89
CA LEU A 82 -3.48 -13.16 10.15
C LEU A 82 -4.41 -12.16 10.86
N LEU A 83 -3.94 -10.93 11.12
CA LEU A 83 -4.75 -9.88 11.75
C LEU A 83 -5.01 -8.75 10.75
N ALA A 84 -6.26 -8.65 10.31
CA ALA A 84 -6.77 -7.48 9.61
C ALA A 84 -7.73 -6.76 10.56
N TRP A 85 -7.47 -5.48 10.82
CA TRP A 85 -8.34 -4.66 11.66
C TRP A 85 -9.17 -3.72 10.81
N SER A 86 -10.48 -3.66 11.06
CA SER A 86 -11.39 -2.74 10.37
C SER A 86 -12.04 -1.77 11.36
N GLY A 87 -11.88 -0.46 11.12
CA GLY A 87 -12.43 0.63 11.95
C GLY A 87 -13.55 1.40 11.26
N GLY A 88 -14.64 1.66 11.99
CA GLY A 88 -15.86 2.29 11.47
C GLY A 88 -15.74 3.78 11.10
N ALA A 89 -16.62 4.21 10.19
CA ALA A 89 -16.73 5.53 9.56
C ALA A 89 -17.13 6.71 10.48
N SER A 90 -17.55 6.45 11.71
CA SER A 90 -18.24 7.43 12.58
C SER A 90 -17.45 7.88 13.81
N SER A 91 -16.32 7.25 14.10
CA SER A 91 -15.38 7.70 15.13
C SER A 91 -14.04 7.99 14.47
N LYS A 92 -13.34 9.04 14.90
CA LYS A 92 -11.89 9.17 14.69
C LYS A 92 -11.24 7.97 15.36
N THR A 93 -11.24 6.85 14.67
CA THR A 93 -10.83 5.58 15.25
C THR A 93 -9.33 5.57 15.15
N VAL A 94 -8.69 5.68 16.31
CA VAL A 94 -7.26 5.48 16.45
C VAL A 94 -7.06 3.98 16.63
N TYR A 95 -6.46 3.36 15.63
CA TYR A 95 -5.95 2.02 15.74
C TYR A 95 -4.55 2.07 16.34
N GLU A 96 -4.26 1.18 17.28
CA GLU A 96 -2.94 1.03 17.89
C GLU A 96 -2.38 -0.32 17.49
N TYR A 97 -1.30 -0.31 16.71
CA TYR A 97 -0.51 -1.49 16.40
C TYR A 97 0.74 -1.49 17.29
N ASP A 98 0.78 -2.39 18.29
CA ASP A 98 1.95 -2.60 19.13
C ASP A 98 3.01 -3.42 18.36
N LEU A 99 4.13 -2.77 18.03
CA LEU A 99 5.24 -3.36 17.29
C LEU A 99 6.38 -3.82 18.22
N THR A 100 6.13 -3.95 19.52
CA THR A 100 7.18 -4.20 20.50
C THR A 100 7.97 -5.47 20.21
N ASN A 101 7.28 -6.54 19.83
CA ASN A 101 7.91 -7.83 19.53
C ASN A 101 8.71 -7.74 18.23
N GLU A 102 8.06 -7.31 17.15
CA GLU A 102 8.66 -7.15 15.82
C GLU A 102 9.91 -6.27 15.86
N LEU A 103 9.86 -5.14 16.57
CA LEU A 103 10.99 -4.22 16.70
C LEU A 103 12.05 -4.69 17.69
N SER A 104 11.74 -5.64 18.59
CA SER A 104 12.73 -6.22 19.51
C SER A 104 13.58 -7.30 18.85
N GLU A 105 13.04 -7.98 17.84
CA GLU A 105 13.73 -9.05 17.10
C GLU A 105 14.64 -8.50 15.99
N ILE A 106 14.43 -7.25 15.58
CA ILE A 106 15.25 -6.59 14.55
C ILE A 106 16.46 -5.92 15.18
N ASP A 107 17.66 -6.45 14.88
CA ASP A 107 18.94 -5.86 15.27
C ASP A 107 19.30 -4.63 14.40
N SER A 108 18.53 -3.55 14.57
CA SER A 108 18.78 -2.26 13.93
C SER A 108 18.11 -1.11 14.70
N ASN A 109 18.82 0.01 14.80
CA ASN A 109 18.30 1.25 15.37
C ASN A 109 17.39 2.04 14.41
N LYS A 110 17.32 1.62 13.13
CA LYS A 110 16.55 2.29 12.09
C LYS A 110 15.82 1.27 11.22
N VAL A 111 14.50 1.27 11.30
CA VAL A 111 13.63 0.30 10.62
C VAL A 111 12.64 1.04 9.73
N LYS A 112 12.59 0.68 8.45
CA LYS A 112 11.51 1.09 7.56
C LYS A 112 10.34 0.12 7.70
N ILE A 113 9.18 0.67 8.03
CA ILE A 113 7.93 -0.06 8.20
C ILE A 113 7.00 0.29 7.03
N THR A 114 6.52 -0.73 6.32
CA THR A 114 5.55 -0.58 5.23
C THR A 114 4.23 -1.21 5.64
N VAL A 115 3.20 -0.40 5.84
CA VAL A 115 1.85 -0.85 6.23
C VAL A 115 0.92 -0.83 5.02
N TYR A 116 0.07 -1.84 4.90
CA TYR A 116 -0.95 -1.95 3.85
C TYR A 116 -2.35 -1.71 4.42
N TYR A 117 -3.19 -1.00 3.66
CA TYR A 117 -4.56 -0.71 4.07
C TYR A 117 -5.51 -0.50 2.88
N THR A 118 -6.81 -0.60 3.12
CA THR A 118 -7.88 -0.28 2.14
C THR A 118 -8.95 0.59 2.76
N PHE A 119 -9.70 1.30 1.91
CA PHE A 119 -10.96 1.95 2.29
C PHE A 119 -12.14 1.11 1.76
N GLY A 120 -13.14 0.85 2.60
CA GLY A 120 -14.28 -0.01 2.29
C GLY A 120 -14.08 -1.47 2.73
N SER A 121 -14.95 -2.38 2.25
CA SER A 121 -14.79 -3.82 2.50
C SER A 121 -13.50 -4.35 1.85
N SER A 122 -12.86 -5.33 2.48
CA SER A 122 -11.55 -5.88 2.05
C SER A 122 -11.54 -6.48 0.64
N THR A 123 -12.71 -6.74 0.03
CA THR A 123 -12.86 -7.33 -1.30
C THR A 123 -13.05 -6.30 -2.42
N GLU A 124 -13.41 -5.06 -2.12
CA GLU A 124 -13.77 -4.03 -3.10
C GLU A 124 -12.90 -2.77 -3.00
N GLY A 125 -12.18 -2.59 -1.89
CA GLY A 125 -11.31 -1.43 -1.68
C GLY A 125 -10.00 -1.52 -2.47
N LYS A 126 -9.59 -0.40 -3.09
CA LYS A 126 -8.23 -0.27 -3.63
C LYS A 126 -7.21 -0.37 -2.49
N ARG A 127 -6.15 -1.15 -2.72
CA ARG A 127 -5.07 -1.34 -1.77
C ARG A 127 -4.09 -0.17 -1.82
N HIS A 128 -3.75 0.33 -0.64
CA HIS A 128 -2.81 1.40 -0.40
C HIS A 128 -1.64 0.90 0.44
N GLU A 129 -0.50 1.58 0.33
CA GLU A 129 0.67 1.34 1.16
C GLU A 129 1.19 2.65 1.75
N LYS A 130 1.74 2.57 2.96
CA LYS A 130 2.42 3.68 3.63
C LYS A 130 3.77 3.20 4.13
N GLU A 131 4.83 3.87 3.69
CA GLU A 131 6.17 3.69 4.24
C GLU A 131 6.46 4.75 5.31
N MET A 132 7.12 4.31 6.38
CA MET A 132 7.53 5.14 7.52
C MET A 132 8.89 4.67 8.03
N ILE A 133 9.65 5.56 8.65
CA ILE A 133 10.91 5.21 9.33
C ILE A 133 10.69 5.31 10.83
N TYR A 134 11.03 4.25 11.54
CA TYR A 134 11.16 4.20 12.99
C TYR A 134 12.63 4.24 13.36
N GLU A 135 12.99 5.14 14.29
CA GLU A 135 14.33 5.29 14.84
C GLU A 135 14.24 5.20 16.37
N GLN A 136 15.12 4.41 16.99
CA GLN A 136 15.23 4.30 18.46
C GLN A 136 16.05 5.45 19.06
#